data_AF-A0A949L5N2-F1
#
_entry.id   AF-A0A949L5N2-F1
#
_cell.length_a   1.000
_cell.length_b   1.000
_cell.length_c   1.000
_cell.angle_alpha   90.00
_cell.angle_beta   90.00
_cell.angle_gamma   90.00
#
_symmetry.space_group_name_H-M   'P 1'
#
loop_
_entity.id
_entity.type
_entity.pdbx_description
1 polymer ?
#
loop_
_entity_poly.entity_id
_entity_poly.type
_entity_poly.pdbx_seq_one_letter_code
_entity_poly.pdbx_strand_id
1 'polypeptide(L)' 'MSPSPLELHRAYRRLFESTDGQTVMEDLEQRGSFLRSTFSTDPGRTALNEGRRSLVLHVKHMLDETNFINHKEITQ' A
#
# COMPACT_ATOMS: atom_id res chain seq x y z
N MET A 1 -6.07 -22.84 2.88
CA MET A 1 -6.78 -22.01 1.89
C MET A 1 -6.22 -20.60 2.03
N SER A 2 -5.77 -19.97 0.94
CA SER A 2 -5.29 -18.58 0.96
C SER A 2 -6.49 -17.61 1.04
N PRO A 3 -6.38 -16.48 1.75
CA PRO A 3 -7.48 -15.51 1.84
C PRO A 3 -7.82 -14.93 0.47
N SER A 4 -9.10 -14.62 0.25
CA SER A 4 -9.55 -13.86 -0.93
C SER A 4 -9.02 -12.41 -0.88
N PRO A 5 -8.95 -11.70 -2.03
CA PRO A 5 -8.51 -10.31 -2.07
C PRO A 5 -9.32 -9.39 -1.14
N LEU A 6 -10.63 -9.59 -1.04
CA LEU A 6 -11.50 -8.80 -0.16
C LEU A 6 -11.22 -9.07 1.34
N GLU A 7 -10.99 -10.33 1.70
CA GLU A 7 -10.60 -10.68 3.08
C GLU A 7 -9.25 -10.06 3.45
N LEU A 8 -8.31 -10.06 2.49
CA LEU A 8 -7.01 -9.44 2.67
C LEU A 8 -7.13 -7.93 2.82
N HIS A 9 -7.90 -7.23 1.97
CA HIS A 9 -8.21 -5.80 2.10
C HIS A 9 -8.74 -5.47 3.50
N ARG A 10 -9.75 -6.22 3.97
CA ARG A 10 -10.33 -6.03 5.31
C ARG A 10 -9.28 -6.22 6.42
N ALA A 11 -8.32 -7.13 6.24
CA ALA A 11 -7.23 -7.31 7.20
C ALA A 11 -6.26 -6.12 7.22
N TYR A 12 -5.85 -5.62 6.05
CA TYR A 12 -5.02 -4.41 5.94
C TYR A 12 -5.71 -3.20 6.58
N ARG A 13 -7.00 -2.97 6.27
CA ARG A 13 -7.81 -1.89 6.86
C ARG A 13 -7.80 -1.94 8.38
N ARG A 14 -8.19 -3.08 8.97
CA ARG A 14 -8.23 -3.23 10.44
C ARG A 14 -6.89 -2.90 11.12
N LEU A 15 -5.76 -3.25 10.49
CA LEU A 15 -4.43 -2.95 11.03
C LEU A 15 -4.11 -1.45 10.92
N PHE A 16 -4.21 -0.89 9.72
CA PHE A 16 -3.74 0.47 9.43
C PHE A 16 -4.75 1.58 9.77
N GLU A 17 -5.98 1.23 10.18
CA GLU A 17 -6.91 2.17 10.80
C GLU A 17 -6.63 2.41 12.29
N SER A 18 -5.85 1.54 12.93
CA SER A 18 -5.42 1.75 14.31
C SER A 18 -4.41 2.90 14.42
N THR A 19 -4.29 3.51 15.60
CA THR A 19 -3.31 4.58 15.86
C THR A 19 -1.88 4.15 15.54
N ASP A 20 -1.45 2.99 16.06
CA ASP A 20 -0.11 2.46 15.79
C ASP A 20 0.06 2.11 14.30
N GLY A 21 -0.99 1.61 13.66
CA GLY A 21 -1.00 1.34 12.23
C GLY A 21 -0.75 2.60 11.40
N GLN A 22 -1.37 3.73 11.75
CA GLN A 22 -1.12 5.01 11.09
C GLN A 22 0.32 5.48 11.30
N THR A 23 0.86 5.39 12.51
CA THR A 23 2.27 5.72 12.80
C THR A 23 3.24 4.86 11.98
N VAL A 24 2.98 3.55 11.86
CA VAL A 24 3.78 2.67 11.01
C VAL A 24 3.66 3.03 9.53
N MET A 25 2.46 3.39 9.06
CA MET A 25 2.26 3.81 7.67
C MET A 25 3.10 5.06 7.34
N GLU A 26 3.15 6.05 8.24
CA GLU A 26 3.97 7.25 8.06
C GLU A 26 5.47 6.91 7.94
N ASP A 27 6.00 6.03 8.79
CA ASP A 27 7.39 5.56 8.68
C ASP A 27 7.65 4.82 7.37
N LEU A 28 6.73 3.93 6.96
CA LEU A 28 6.83 3.19 5.71
C LEU A 28 6.84 4.12 4.49
N GLU A 29 5.99 5.15 4.46
CA GLU A 29 5.96 6.14 3.39
C GLU A 29 7.29 6.90 3.25
N GLN A 30 7.89 7.26 4.38
CA GLN A 30 9.20 7.91 4.40
C GLN A 30 10.30 6.98 3.86
N ARG A 31 10.32 5.73 4.32
CA ARG A 31 11.31 4.72 3.89
C ARG A 31 11.15 4.28 2.44
N GLY A 32 9.91 4.28 1.94
CA GLY A 32 9.56 3.90 0.57
C GLY A 32 9.60 5.05 -0.43
N SER A 33 10.08 6.23 -0.05
CA SER A 33 10.12 7.41 -0.93
C SER A 33 8.76 7.72 -1.58
N PHE A 34 7.65 7.54 -0.86
CA PHE A 34 6.31 7.61 -1.43
C PHE A 34 6.02 8.95 -2.11
N LEU A 35 6.39 10.06 -1.45
CA LEU A 35 6.24 11.44 -1.95
C LEU A 35 7.57 12.07 -2.41
N ARG A 36 8.62 11.27 -2.65
CA ARG A 36 9.95 11.76 -3.01
C ARG A 36 10.46 11.06 -4.26
N SER A 37 11.41 11.69 -4.96
CA SER A 37 12.09 11.03 -6.08
C SER A 37 12.86 9.81 -5.57
N THR A 38 12.72 8.70 -6.29
CA THR A 38 13.47 7.45 -6.09
C THR A 38 14.82 7.46 -6.80
N PHE A 39 15.03 8.40 -7.73
CA PHE A 39 16.24 8.49 -8.54
C PHE A 39 17.48 8.72 -7.69
N SER A 40 18.54 7.99 -8.04
CA SER A 40 19.88 8.15 -7.50
C SER A 40 20.91 7.89 -8.59
N THR A 41 22.04 8.59 -8.52
CA THR A 41 23.21 8.36 -9.38
C THR A 41 24.03 7.15 -8.92
N ASP A 42 23.78 6.62 -7.73
CA ASP A 42 24.38 5.39 -7.22
C ASP A 42 23.80 4.17 -7.97
N PRO A 43 24.62 3.37 -8.67
CA PRO A 43 24.14 2.23 -9.45
C PRO A 43 23.26 1.29 -8.62
N GLY A 44 22.09 0.94 -9.16
CA GLY A 44 21.13 0.04 -8.51
C GLY A 44 20.31 0.66 -7.39
N ARG A 45 20.67 1.84 -6.85
CA ARG A 45 19.92 2.49 -5.77
C ARG A 45 18.50 2.90 -6.20
N THR A 46 18.34 3.39 -7.43
CA THR A 46 17.01 3.69 -7.99
C THR A 46 16.10 2.46 -8.00
N ALA A 47 16.61 1.30 -8.44
CA ALA A 47 15.82 0.06 -8.47
C ALA A 47 15.44 -0.42 -7.06
N LEU A 48 16.35 -0.31 -6.09
CA LEU A 48 16.07 -0.61 -4.68
C LEU A 48 14.98 0.31 -4.12
N ASN A 49 15.06 1.62 -4.39
CA ASN A 49 14.07 2.59 -3.95
C ASN A 49 12.69 2.31 -4.54
N GLU A 50 12.61 2.01 -5.84
CA GLU A 50 11.35 1.63 -6.50
C GLU A 50 10.77 0.32 -5.95
N GLY A 51 11.62 -0.67 -5.62
CA GLY A 51 11.18 -1.89 -4.95
C GLY A 51 10.52 -1.61 -3.59
N ARG A 52 11.11 -0.71 -2.79
CA ARG A 52 10.51 -0.28 -1.52
C ARG A 52 9.21 0.51 -1.73
N ARG A 53 9.19 1.42 -2.71
CA ARG A 53 7.99 2.20 -3.06
C ARG A 53 6.84 1.31 -3.49
N SER A 54 7.13 0.26 -4.26
CA SER A 54 6.13 -0.72 -4.71
C SER A 54 5.41 -1.39 -3.54
N LEU A 55 6.13 -1.73 -2.45
CA LEU A 55 5.50 -2.31 -1.26
C LEU A 55 4.60 -1.31 -0.54
N VAL A 56 5.01 -0.04 -0.41
CA VAL A 56 4.16 1.02 0.16
C VAL A 56 2.90 1.22 -0.68
N LEU A 57 3.05 1.27 -2.00
CA LEU A 57 1.93 1.37 -2.94
C LEU A 57 1.00 0.17 -2.84
N HIS A 58 1.52 -1.04 -2.63
CA HIS A 58 0.71 -2.22 -2.39
C HIS A 58 -0.14 -2.07 -1.12
N VAL A 59 0.44 -1.64 -0.01
CA VAL A 59 -0.32 -1.37 1.23
C VAL A 59 -1.41 -0.35 0.96
N LYS A 60 -1.09 0.77 0.30
CA LYS A 60 -2.08 1.81 -0.07
C LYS A 60 -3.21 1.27 -0.94
N HIS A 61 -2.88 0.46 -1.95
CA HIS A 61 -3.87 -0.22 -2.78
C HIS A 61 -4.80 -1.08 -1.93
N MET A 62 -4.25 -1.87 -1.00
CA MET A 62 -5.03 -2.69 -0.07
C MET A 62 -5.87 -1.88 0.93
N LEU A 63 -5.60 -0.60 1.15
CA LEU A 63 -6.37 0.27 2.05
C LEU A 63 -7.49 1.04 1.35
N ASP A 64 -7.45 1.14 0.03
CA ASP A 64 -8.47 1.83 -0.75
C ASP A 64 -9.58 0.84 -1.13
N GLU A 65 -10.76 1.05 -0.55
CA GLU A 65 -11.94 0.20 -0.75
C GLU A 65 -12.41 0.16 -2.21
N THR A 66 -12.17 1.22 -2.98
CA THR A 66 -12.61 1.30 -4.39
C THR A 66 -11.92 0.25 -5.26
N ASN A 67 -10.74 -0.24 -4.85
CA ASN A 67 -10.04 -1.33 -5.51
C ASN A 67 -10.71 -2.70 -5.31
N PHE A 68 -11.67 -2.82 -4.39
CA PHE A 68 -12.32 -4.09 -4.01
C PHE A 68 -13.85 -4.04 -4.11
N ILE A 69 -14.43 -2.90 -4.51
CA ILE A 69 -15.85 -2.76 -4.78
C ILE A 69 -16.14 -3.25 -6.21
N ASN A 70 -17.09 -4.18 -6.34
CA ASN A 70 -17.58 -4.63 -7.64
C ASN A 70 -18.60 -3.61 -8.17
N HIS A 71 -18.25 -2.83 -9.19
CA HIS A 71 -19.13 -1.80 -9.77
C HIS A 71 -20.47 -2.33 -10.34
N LYS A 72 -20.69 -3.65 -10.39
CA LYS A 72 -21.94 -4.26 -10.86
C LYS A 72 -23.08 -4.24 -9.82
N GLU A 73 -22.81 -3.91 -8.56
CA GLU A 73 -23.83 -3.88 -7.49
C GLU A 73 -24.46 -2.49 -7.27
N ILE A 74 -23.96 -1.44 -7.92
CA ILE A 74 -24.39 -0.04 -7.69
C ILE A 74 -25.52 0.37 -8.68
N THR A 75 -25.90 -0.47 -9.65
CA THR A 75 -26.86 -0.13 -10.71
C THR A 75 -28.00 -1.14 -10.88
N GLN A 76 -28.51 -1.69 -9.78
CA GLN A 76 -29.79 -2.42 -9.76
C GLN A 76 -30.80 -1.70 -8.88
#